data_AF-A0A1Y3BC67-F1
#
_entry.id   AF-A0A1Y3BC67-F1
#
_cell.length_a   1.000
_cell.length_b   1.000
_cell.length_c   1.000
_cell.angle_alpha   90.00
_cell.angle_beta   90.00
_cell.angle_gamma   90.00
#
_symmetry.space_group_name_H-M   'P 1'
#
loop_
_entity.id
_entity.type
_entity.pdbx_description
1 polymer ?
#
loop_
_entity_poly.entity_id
_entity_poly.type
_entity_poly.pdbx_seq_one_letter_code
_entity_poly.pdbx_strand_id
1 'polypeptide(L)'
;MNFEQQFDIILNVIKLQKHELESDSKDMEHIIEYLSLLVSQIFETISLKCNLSLLISFICELCDYSRIQLIKLNEQIDLLSGSQSKPMMMTLIRMNAINEVNQYMDGSKPLMLFRLVEVVLRFVRNGRPLLHFMKIWPTVSTHLVFASTHKDMNISKKAIASLHDIINAFLSSYSELDFFHFNESLFKPYEKLLRYEMCNSEIQQELVLYSICEFVEGELKEIRSGWKSIFKALRGLRLSIDETQEYRNEQSKFNCSHHVQILTDTFEAFLRTDNMHILAYASIS
;
A
#
# COMPACT_ATOMS: atom_id res chain seq x y z
N MET A 1 18.15 22.72 -11.16
CA MET A 1 19.16 21.78 -10.65
C MET A 1 18.57 20.38 -10.79
N ASN A 2 19.14 19.54 -11.64
CA ASN A 2 18.65 18.17 -11.88
C ASN A 2 18.93 17.28 -10.65
N PHE A 3 18.19 16.18 -10.46
CA PHE A 3 18.44 15.23 -9.37
C PHE A 3 19.90 14.76 -9.36
N GLU A 4 20.48 14.52 -10.54
CA GLU A 4 21.90 14.22 -10.72
C GLU A 4 22.81 15.27 -10.09
N GLN A 5 22.52 16.57 -10.24
CA GLN A 5 23.34 17.63 -9.67
C GLN A 5 23.22 17.69 -8.14
N GLN A 6 22.04 17.39 -7.58
CA GLN A 6 21.86 17.29 -6.13
C GLN A 6 22.55 16.05 -5.56
N PHE A 7 22.49 14.93 -6.28
CA PHE A 7 23.14 13.69 -5.94
C PHE A 7 24.66 13.80 -6.03
N ASP A 8 25.19 14.49 -7.05
CA ASP A 8 26.62 14.78 -7.22
C ASP A 8 27.17 15.70 -6.12
N ILE A 9 26.38 16.66 -5.62
CA ILE A 9 26.77 17.48 -4.47
C ILE A 9 26.88 16.59 -3.22
N ILE A 10 25.92 15.71 -2.98
CA ILE A 10 25.95 14.77 -1.85
C ILE A 10 27.14 13.82 -2.00
N LEU A 11 27.37 13.25 -3.19
CA LEU A 11 28.52 12.39 -3.46
C LEU A 11 29.87 13.11 -3.32
N ASN A 12 29.96 14.38 -3.69
CA ASN A 12 31.19 15.18 -3.54
C ASN A 12 31.46 15.53 -2.08
N VAL A 13 30.42 15.81 -1.29
CA VAL A 13 30.56 15.97 0.17
C VAL A 13 31.06 14.65 0.81
N ILE A 14 30.54 13.51 0.35
CA ILE A 14 30.97 12.17 0.81
C ILE A 14 32.42 11.88 0.38
N LYS A 15 32.82 12.25 -0.84
CA LYS A 15 34.21 12.09 -1.33
C LYS A 15 35.20 13.00 -0.60
N LEU A 16 34.78 14.20 -0.18
CA LEU A 16 35.59 15.09 0.65
C LEU A 16 35.81 14.52 2.05
N GLN A 17 34.79 13.87 2.62
CA GLN A 17 34.90 13.15 3.90
C GLN A 17 35.73 11.86 3.78
N LYS A 18 35.82 11.26 2.58
CA LYS A 18 36.59 10.05 2.30
C LYS A 18 38.12 10.23 2.44
N HIS A 19 38.65 11.43 2.30
CA HIS A 19 40.11 11.64 2.32
C HIS A 19 40.72 11.58 3.73
N GLU A 20 39.90 11.43 4.78
CA GLU A 20 40.33 11.36 6.19
C GLU A 20 40.31 9.95 6.79
N LEU A 21 39.84 8.91 6.08
CA LEU A 21 39.63 7.57 6.66
C LEU A 21 40.21 6.47 5.76
N GLU A 22 41.50 6.20 5.93
CA GLU A 22 42.11 4.92 5.59
C GLU A 22 42.50 4.19 6.89
N SER A 23 41.65 3.28 7.38
CA SER A 23 41.90 1.85 7.66
C SER A 23 41.22 1.37 8.96
N ASP A 24 40.24 0.46 8.84
CA ASP A 24 40.05 -0.76 9.64
C ASP A 24 38.62 -1.31 9.47
N SER A 25 38.37 -2.57 9.88
CA SER A 25 37.02 -3.18 9.82
C SER A 25 35.95 -2.36 10.58
N LYS A 26 36.37 -1.54 11.56
CA LYS A 26 35.54 -0.52 12.22
C LYS A 26 35.17 0.65 11.31
N ASP A 27 36.05 1.09 10.42
CA ASP A 27 35.74 2.17 9.47
C ASP A 27 34.64 1.72 8.50
N MET A 28 34.64 0.45 8.09
CA MET A 28 33.56 -0.10 7.26
C MET A 28 32.22 -0.16 8.00
N GLU A 29 32.21 -0.54 9.28
CA GLU A 29 30.99 -0.47 10.11
C GLU A 29 30.50 0.98 10.26
N HIS A 30 31.41 1.94 10.53
CA HIS A 30 31.10 3.35 10.60
C HIS A 30 30.60 3.93 9.26
N ILE A 31 31.16 3.50 8.13
CA ILE A 31 30.69 3.88 6.79
C ILE A 31 29.28 3.33 6.55
N ILE A 32 29.02 2.07 6.89
CA ILE A 32 27.69 1.46 6.74
C ILE A 32 26.66 2.17 7.63
N GLU A 33 27.03 2.49 8.87
CA GLU A 33 26.18 3.23 9.80
C GLU A 33 25.88 4.64 9.27
N TYR A 34 26.90 5.36 8.80
CA TYR A 34 26.76 6.69 8.23
C TYR A 34 25.91 6.68 6.95
N LEU A 35 26.12 5.73 6.04
CA LEU A 35 25.29 5.57 4.85
C LEU A 35 23.85 5.22 5.21
N SER A 36 23.63 4.39 6.22
CA SER A 36 22.29 4.05 6.71
C SER A 36 21.58 5.26 7.31
N LEU A 37 22.33 6.12 8.02
CA LEU A 37 21.83 7.39 8.53
C LEU A 37 21.47 8.35 7.39
N LEU A 38 22.33 8.49 6.38
CA LEU A 38 22.05 9.32 5.20
C LEU A 38 20.82 8.85 4.45
N VAL A 39 20.68 7.54 4.23
CA VAL A 39 19.48 6.96 3.63
C VAL A 39 18.25 7.29 4.48
N SER A 40 18.31 7.10 5.79
CA SER A 40 17.19 7.44 6.68
C SER A 40 16.83 8.92 6.57
N GLN A 41 17.82 9.82 6.57
CA GLN A 41 17.61 11.25 6.39
C GLN A 41 16.99 11.61 5.04
N ILE A 42 17.30 10.87 3.97
CA ILE A 42 16.69 11.06 2.65
C ILE A 42 15.18 10.76 2.72
N PHE A 43 14.79 9.63 3.30
CA PHE A 43 13.37 9.25 3.44
C PHE A 43 12.59 10.25 4.33
N GLU A 44 13.21 10.78 5.39
CA GLU A 44 12.65 11.87 6.20
C GLU A 44 12.48 13.16 5.37
N THR A 45 13.55 13.59 4.71
CA THR A 45 13.62 14.89 4.05
C THR A 45 12.72 14.96 2.82
N ILE A 46 12.64 13.89 2.03
CA ILE A 46 11.83 13.86 0.81
C ILE A 46 10.34 13.99 1.13
N SER A 47 9.90 13.35 2.21
CA SER A 47 8.51 13.42 2.67
C SER A 47 8.06 14.86 2.97
N LEU A 48 8.98 15.70 3.45
CA LEU A 48 8.65 17.01 4.04
C LEU A 48 9.11 18.20 3.19
N LYS A 49 10.35 18.21 2.73
CA LYS A 49 11.05 19.41 2.23
C LYS A 49 11.26 19.44 0.72
N CYS A 50 11.09 18.32 0.02
CA CYS A 50 11.37 18.26 -1.41
C CYS A 50 10.28 18.92 -2.27
N ASN A 51 10.68 19.47 -3.42
CA ASN A 51 9.75 19.99 -4.41
C ASN A 51 8.91 18.86 -5.05
N LEU A 52 7.84 19.22 -5.74
CA LEU A 52 6.90 18.25 -6.33
C LEU A 52 7.58 17.31 -7.34
N SER A 53 8.45 17.85 -8.22
CA SER A 53 9.11 17.04 -9.25
C SER A 53 9.99 15.96 -8.63
N LEU A 54 10.81 16.33 -7.65
CA LEU A 54 11.69 15.40 -6.95
C LEU A 54 10.90 14.36 -6.16
N LEU A 55 9.80 14.78 -5.51
CA LEU A 55 8.91 13.86 -4.80
C LEU A 55 8.31 12.82 -5.77
N ILE A 56 7.80 13.25 -6.93
CA ILE A 56 7.22 12.33 -7.92
C ILE A 56 8.28 11.35 -8.41
N SER A 57 9.46 11.84 -8.84
CA SER A 57 10.54 10.99 -9.32
C SER A 57 10.98 9.97 -8.26
N PHE A 58 11.14 10.41 -7.01
CA PHE A 58 11.51 9.51 -5.92
C PHE A 58 10.45 8.43 -5.65
N ILE A 59 9.17 8.82 -5.60
CA ILE A 59 8.07 7.86 -5.38
C ILE A 59 7.98 6.85 -6.53
N CYS A 60 8.15 7.29 -7.78
CA CYS A 60 8.16 6.39 -8.93
C CYS A 60 9.30 5.37 -8.82
N GLU A 61 10.54 5.82 -8.59
CA GLU A 61 11.70 4.92 -8.44
C GLU A 61 11.53 3.96 -7.26
N LEU A 62 10.99 4.43 -6.13
CA LEU A 62 10.74 3.58 -4.97
C LEU A 62 9.68 2.52 -5.25
N CYS A 63 8.60 2.88 -5.96
CA CYS A 63 7.60 1.93 -6.42
C CYS A 63 8.18 0.91 -7.40
N ASP A 64 9.01 1.34 -8.36
CA ASP A 64 9.62 0.47 -9.37
C ASP A 64 10.59 -0.53 -8.74
N TYR A 65 11.46 -0.06 -7.83
CA TYR A 65 12.34 -0.93 -7.07
C TYR A 65 11.55 -1.91 -6.20
N SER A 66 10.54 -1.42 -5.48
CA SER A 66 9.67 -2.28 -4.67
C SER A 66 8.94 -3.32 -5.53
N ARG A 67 8.54 -2.98 -6.76
CA ARG A 67 7.87 -3.92 -7.68
C ARG A 67 8.81 -5.06 -8.07
N ILE A 68 10.03 -4.72 -8.47
CA ILE A 68 11.07 -5.72 -8.80
C ILE A 68 11.32 -6.64 -7.60
N GLN A 69 11.42 -6.07 -6.40
CA GLN A 69 11.61 -6.82 -5.16
C GLN A 69 10.47 -7.83 -4.91
N LEU A 70 9.21 -7.41 -5.06
CA LEU A 70 8.04 -8.27 -4.88
C LEU A 70 7.93 -9.35 -5.96
N ILE A 71 8.26 -9.03 -7.22
CA ILE A 71 8.27 -10.02 -8.30
C ILE A 71 9.32 -11.11 -8.01
N LYS A 72 10.55 -10.71 -7.66
CA LYS A 72 11.62 -11.66 -7.30
C LYS A 72 11.21 -12.58 -6.15
N LEU A 73 10.51 -12.03 -5.16
CA LEU A 73 10.02 -12.81 -4.02
C LEU A 73 8.94 -13.82 -4.42
N ASN A 74 7.98 -13.42 -5.25
CA ASN A 74 6.97 -14.34 -5.78
C ASN A 74 7.62 -15.47 -6.61
N GLU A 75 8.61 -15.17 -7.45
CA GLU A 75 9.35 -16.18 -8.22
C GLU A 75 10.06 -17.18 -7.30
N GLN A 76 10.67 -16.70 -6.21
CA GLN A 76 11.29 -17.56 -5.21
C GLN A 76 10.26 -18.46 -4.52
N ILE A 77 9.09 -17.93 -4.14
CA ILE A 77 8.00 -18.73 -3.55
C ILE A 77 7.53 -19.83 -4.52
N ASP A 78 7.45 -19.54 -5.83
CA ASP A 78 7.08 -20.54 -6.84
C ASP A 78 8.09 -21.66 -6.98
N LEU A 79 9.38 -21.34 -6.90
CA LEU A 79 10.44 -22.35 -6.86
C LEU A 79 10.31 -23.28 -5.64
N LEU A 80 9.75 -22.79 -4.54
CA LEU A 80 9.53 -23.55 -3.31
C LEU A 80 8.26 -24.41 -3.35
N SER A 81 7.21 -24.01 -4.07
CA SER A 81 5.96 -24.76 -4.15
C SER A 81 5.99 -25.90 -5.18
N GLY A 82 6.92 -25.87 -6.13
CA GLY A 82 7.08 -26.92 -7.15
C GLY A 82 7.49 -28.28 -6.58
N SER A 83 6.52 -29.20 -6.50
CA SER A 83 6.73 -30.61 -6.12
C SER A 83 7.23 -31.44 -7.31
N GLN A 84 8.54 -31.42 -7.59
CA GLN A 84 9.17 -32.54 -8.32
C GLN A 84 10.61 -32.73 -7.89
N SER A 85 10.99 -34.00 -7.69
CA SER A 85 12.37 -34.47 -7.52
C SER A 85 13.25 -33.91 -8.63
N LYS A 86 14.24 -33.09 -8.29
CA LYS A 86 15.12 -32.40 -9.25
C LYS A 86 16.60 -32.56 -8.86
N PRO A 87 17.52 -32.44 -9.83
CA PRO A 87 18.96 -32.68 -9.64
C PRO A 87 19.59 -31.77 -8.57
N MET A 88 20.73 -32.19 -8.01
CA MET A 88 21.44 -31.54 -6.88
C MET A 88 21.66 -30.02 -7.05
N MET A 89 21.86 -29.53 -8.29
CA MET A 89 21.97 -28.09 -8.59
C MET A 89 20.69 -27.31 -8.26
N MET A 90 19.51 -27.90 -8.47
CA MET A 90 18.24 -27.28 -8.07
C MET A 90 18.05 -27.25 -6.55
N THR A 91 18.66 -28.18 -5.81
CA THR A 91 18.63 -28.17 -4.34
C THR A 91 19.38 -26.96 -3.78
N LEU A 92 20.54 -26.63 -4.34
CA LEU A 92 21.32 -25.45 -3.92
C LEU A 92 20.61 -24.13 -4.25
N ILE A 93 20.01 -24.03 -5.45
CA ILE A 93 19.21 -22.86 -5.85
C ILE A 93 18.02 -22.70 -4.90
N ARG A 94 17.35 -23.82 -4.54
CA ARG A 94 16.25 -23.81 -3.57
C ARG A 94 16.71 -23.38 -2.18
N MET A 95 17.86 -23.87 -1.72
CA MET A 95 18.42 -23.49 -0.41
C MET A 95 18.70 -21.98 -0.33
N ASN A 96 19.28 -21.41 -1.39
CA ASN A 96 19.51 -19.96 -1.48
C ASN A 96 18.20 -19.17 -1.54
N ALA A 97 17.20 -19.65 -2.28
CA ALA A 97 15.87 -19.03 -2.32
C ALA A 97 15.17 -19.08 -0.95
N ILE A 98 15.28 -20.18 -0.20
CA ILE A 98 14.77 -20.28 1.18
C ILE A 98 15.42 -19.24 2.07
N ASN A 99 16.76 -19.13 2.01
CA ASN A 99 17.48 -18.14 2.81
C ASN A 99 17.08 -16.71 2.46
N GLU A 100 16.96 -16.35 1.17
CA GLU A 100 16.51 -15.01 0.77
C GLU A 100 15.07 -14.71 1.20
N VAL A 101 14.14 -15.65 1.03
CA VAL A 101 12.75 -15.47 1.49
C VAL A 101 12.72 -15.31 3.00
N ASN A 102 13.43 -16.17 3.74
CA ASN A 102 13.49 -16.08 5.20
C ASN A 102 14.04 -14.73 5.68
N GLN A 103 15.00 -14.13 4.97
CA GLN A 103 15.51 -12.79 5.30
C GLN A 103 14.45 -11.69 5.18
N TYR A 104 13.52 -11.80 4.23
CA TYR A 104 12.40 -10.87 4.14
C TYR A 104 11.32 -11.15 5.21
N MET A 105 11.13 -12.43 5.56
CA MET A 105 10.13 -12.84 6.54
C MET A 105 10.54 -12.53 7.99
N ASP A 106 11.83 -12.68 8.33
CA ASP A 106 12.36 -12.36 9.66
C ASP A 106 12.66 -10.86 9.85
N GLY A 107 12.56 -10.06 8.78
CA GLY A 107 12.79 -8.62 8.80
C GLY A 107 14.25 -8.20 8.67
N SER A 108 15.19 -9.13 8.50
CA SER A 108 16.61 -8.83 8.27
C SER A 108 16.84 -8.10 6.95
N LYS A 109 15.95 -8.24 5.97
CA LYS A 109 15.93 -7.44 4.75
C LYS A 109 14.64 -6.62 4.62
N PRO A 110 14.71 -5.28 4.67
CA PRO A 110 13.51 -4.45 4.62
C PRO A 110 12.89 -4.45 3.22
N LEU A 111 11.55 -4.51 3.19
CA LEU A 111 10.78 -4.30 1.97
C LEU A 111 10.62 -2.80 1.72
N MET A 112 10.98 -2.36 0.51
CA MET A 112 10.82 -0.96 0.10
C MET A 112 9.34 -0.55 0.02
N LEU A 113 8.44 -1.52 -0.10
CA LEU A 113 7.00 -1.33 0.06
C LEU A 113 6.66 -0.61 1.37
N PHE A 114 7.23 -1.04 2.50
CA PHE A 114 6.90 -0.44 3.80
C PHE A 114 7.57 0.93 3.98
N ARG A 115 8.78 1.09 3.44
CA ARG A 115 9.43 2.41 3.39
C ARG A 115 8.65 3.42 2.55
N LEU A 116 8.04 2.99 1.44
CA LEU A 116 7.13 3.83 0.64
C LEU A 116 5.93 4.29 1.47
N VAL A 117 5.30 3.35 2.20
CA VAL A 117 4.13 3.66 3.05
C VAL A 117 4.50 4.65 4.15
N GLU A 118 5.65 4.48 4.81
CA GLU A 118 6.18 5.42 5.80
C GLU A 118 6.33 6.83 5.23
N VAL A 119 6.93 6.97 4.04
CA VAL A 119 7.11 8.25 3.35
C VAL A 119 5.78 8.91 3.04
N VAL A 120 4.81 8.14 2.51
CA VAL A 120 3.50 8.66 2.14
C VAL A 120 2.69 9.07 3.36
N LEU A 121 2.67 8.26 4.42
CA LEU A 121 2.00 8.58 5.68
C LEU A 121 2.58 9.84 6.32
N ARG A 122 3.92 9.94 6.36
CA ARG A 122 4.59 11.13 6.87
C ARG A 122 4.25 12.36 6.01
N PHE A 123 4.28 12.22 4.70
CA PHE A 123 3.90 13.29 3.78
C PHE A 123 2.46 13.78 4.06
N VAL A 124 1.49 12.86 4.22
CA VAL A 124 0.08 13.18 4.45
C VAL A 124 -0.11 13.92 5.78
N ARG A 125 0.45 13.37 6.86
CA ARG A 125 0.27 13.88 8.24
C ARG A 125 0.93 15.23 8.50
N ASN A 126 1.86 15.67 7.65
CA ASN A 126 2.60 16.93 7.83
C ASN A 126 2.04 18.08 6.95
N GLY A 127 0.81 17.96 6.44
CA GLY A 127 0.09 19.09 5.84
C GLY A 127 0.70 19.62 4.54
N ARG A 128 1.30 18.74 3.73
CA ARG A 128 1.80 19.10 2.40
C ARG A 128 0.64 19.57 1.50
N PRO A 129 0.88 20.36 0.44
CA PRO A 129 -0.21 20.79 -0.44
C PRO A 129 -0.95 19.58 -1.05
N LEU A 130 -2.28 19.61 -1.03
CA LEU A 130 -3.14 18.54 -1.57
C LEU A 130 -2.75 18.13 -3.00
N LEU A 131 -2.41 19.10 -3.84
CA LEU A 131 -1.94 18.86 -5.21
C LEU A 131 -0.77 17.87 -5.29
N HIS A 132 0.14 17.89 -4.31
CA HIS A 132 1.26 16.96 -4.27
C HIS A 132 0.78 15.54 -4.02
N PHE A 133 -0.19 15.34 -3.11
CA PHE A 133 -0.79 14.03 -2.87
C PHE A 133 -1.48 13.51 -4.12
N MET A 134 -2.30 14.36 -4.75
CA MET A 134 -3.03 14.01 -5.97
C MET A 134 -2.12 13.52 -7.09
N LYS A 135 -0.89 14.06 -7.18
CA LYS A 135 0.08 13.68 -8.20
C LYS A 135 0.76 12.34 -7.91
N ILE A 136 1.02 11.99 -6.65
CA ILE A 136 1.68 10.73 -6.29
C ILE A 136 0.68 9.58 -6.09
N TRP A 137 -0.56 9.87 -5.70
CA TRP A 137 -1.54 8.88 -5.29
C TRP A 137 -1.83 7.80 -6.35
N PRO A 138 -2.01 8.11 -7.66
CA PRO A 138 -2.24 7.08 -8.66
C PRO A 138 -1.11 6.04 -8.74
N THR A 139 0.14 6.48 -8.59
CA THR A 139 1.32 5.61 -8.59
C THR A 139 1.37 4.76 -7.33
N VAL A 140 1.25 5.39 -6.15
CA VAL A 140 1.31 4.70 -4.85
C VAL A 140 0.18 3.69 -4.71
N SER A 141 -1.06 4.11 -4.98
CA SER A 141 -2.23 3.27 -4.81
C SER A 141 -2.25 2.08 -5.76
N THR A 142 -1.81 2.25 -7.00
CA THR A 142 -1.67 1.14 -7.96
C THR A 142 -0.60 0.15 -7.51
N HIS A 143 0.51 0.64 -6.94
CA HIS A 143 1.55 -0.22 -6.38
C HIS A 143 1.07 -1.02 -5.16
N LEU A 144 0.29 -0.41 -4.27
CA LEU A 144 -0.29 -1.10 -3.11
C LEU A 144 -1.34 -2.15 -3.52
N VAL A 145 -2.19 -1.86 -4.52
CA VAL A 145 -3.12 -2.86 -5.11
C VAL A 145 -2.36 -4.00 -5.79
N PHE A 146 -1.20 -3.73 -6.39
CA PHE A 146 -0.34 -4.80 -6.90
C PHE A 146 0.26 -5.63 -5.75
N ALA A 147 0.72 -4.99 -4.67
CA ALA A 147 1.28 -5.69 -3.52
C ALA A 147 0.23 -6.54 -2.76
N SER A 148 -1.05 -6.17 -2.80
CA SER A 148 -2.12 -6.97 -2.20
C SER A 148 -2.38 -8.30 -2.91
N THR A 149 -1.90 -8.49 -4.16
CA THR A 149 -1.98 -9.77 -4.87
C THR A 149 -0.76 -10.65 -4.65
N HIS A 150 0.15 -10.28 -3.76
CA HIS A 150 1.35 -11.05 -3.47
C HIS A 150 1.02 -12.42 -2.85
N LYS A 151 1.81 -13.46 -3.17
CA LYS A 151 1.56 -14.84 -2.73
C LYS A 151 1.74 -15.02 -1.23
N ASP A 152 2.67 -14.28 -0.65
CA ASP A 152 2.76 -14.17 0.81
C ASP A 152 1.59 -13.36 1.36
N MET A 153 0.80 -14.02 2.19
CA MET A 153 -0.35 -13.46 2.88
C MET A 153 0.05 -12.29 3.81
N ASN A 154 1.23 -12.31 4.40
CA ASN A 154 1.67 -11.22 5.30
C ASN A 154 1.90 -9.92 4.53
N ILE A 155 2.56 -10.01 3.37
CA ILE A 155 2.78 -8.86 2.47
C ILE A 155 1.45 -8.33 1.96
N SER A 156 0.56 -9.21 1.48
CA SER A 156 -0.72 -8.76 0.94
C SER A 156 -1.64 -8.13 1.99
N LYS A 157 -1.75 -8.72 3.18
CA LYS A 157 -2.49 -8.12 4.31
C LYS A 157 -1.92 -6.75 4.70
N LYS A 158 -0.60 -6.63 4.82
CA LYS A 158 0.05 -5.35 5.13
C LYS A 158 -0.16 -4.30 4.04
N ALA A 159 -0.21 -4.69 2.77
CA ALA A 159 -0.50 -3.77 1.67
C ALA A 159 -1.93 -3.21 1.76
N ILE A 160 -2.92 -4.05 2.09
CA ILE A 160 -4.31 -3.62 2.32
C ILE A 160 -4.39 -2.70 3.55
N ALA A 161 -3.76 -3.08 4.66
CA ALA A 161 -3.68 -2.23 5.85
C ALA A 161 -3.01 -0.87 5.56
N SER A 162 -1.98 -0.86 4.72
CA SER A 162 -1.31 0.38 4.31
C SER A 162 -2.21 1.29 3.47
N LEU A 163 -3.05 0.71 2.59
CA LEU A 163 -4.08 1.48 1.89
C LEU A 163 -5.06 2.11 2.88
N HIS A 164 -5.50 1.32 3.86
CA HIS A 164 -6.37 1.82 4.92
C HIS A 164 -5.74 3.00 5.67
N ASP A 165 -4.52 2.81 6.20
CA ASP A 165 -3.81 3.81 7.00
C ASP A 165 -3.60 5.12 6.24
N ILE A 166 -3.24 5.05 4.95
CA ILE A 166 -3.01 6.24 4.12
C ILE A 166 -4.31 6.98 3.85
N ILE A 167 -5.38 6.28 3.50
CA ILE A 167 -6.68 6.90 3.24
C ILE A 167 -7.23 7.51 4.54
N ASN A 168 -7.13 6.78 5.66
CA ASN A 168 -7.58 7.29 6.95
C ASN A 168 -6.83 8.56 7.34
N ALA A 169 -5.50 8.54 7.27
CA ALA A 169 -4.67 9.72 7.54
C ALA A 169 -4.99 10.88 6.57
N PHE A 170 -5.36 10.59 5.33
CA PHE A 170 -5.75 11.60 4.35
C PHE A 170 -7.07 12.26 4.73
N LEU A 171 -8.11 11.48 5.06
CA LEU A 171 -9.42 12.00 5.45
C LEU A 171 -9.33 12.86 6.71
N SER A 172 -8.52 12.47 7.69
CA SER A 172 -8.30 13.28 8.89
C SER A 172 -7.50 14.57 8.63
N SER A 173 -6.75 14.66 7.52
CA SER A 173 -5.87 15.80 7.21
C SER A 173 -6.45 16.77 6.17
N TYR A 174 -7.28 16.27 5.25
CA TYR A 174 -7.82 17.03 4.13
C TYR A 174 -9.33 16.88 4.06
N SER A 175 -10.02 18.01 3.97
CA SER A 175 -11.43 18.06 3.61
C SER A 175 -11.56 18.35 2.12
N GLU A 176 -12.31 17.52 1.41
CA GLU A 176 -12.59 17.73 -0.01
C GLU A 176 -13.48 18.97 -0.18
N LEU A 177 -13.17 19.84 -1.14
CA LEU A 177 -13.96 21.05 -1.41
C LEU A 177 -15.21 20.73 -2.24
N ASP A 178 -16.20 21.61 -2.20
CA ASP A 178 -17.37 21.51 -3.09
C ASP A 178 -16.93 21.58 -4.56
N PHE A 179 -17.59 20.79 -5.42
CA PHE A 179 -17.26 20.63 -6.85
C PHE A 179 -15.86 20.08 -7.16
N PHE A 180 -15.14 19.63 -6.14
CA PHE A 180 -13.89 18.91 -6.26
C PHE A 180 -14.13 17.45 -5.85
N HIS A 181 -13.80 16.49 -6.72
CA HIS A 181 -14.17 15.08 -6.55
C HIS A 181 -12.95 14.16 -6.51
N PHE A 182 -11.97 14.53 -5.70
CA PHE A 182 -10.76 13.73 -5.57
C PHE A 182 -10.99 12.47 -4.75
N ASN A 183 -11.92 12.48 -3.80
CA ASN A 183 -12.20 11.32 -2.95
C ASN A 183 -12.74 10.14 -3.77
N GLU A 184 -13.42 10.36 -4.92
CA GLU A 184 -13.71 9.28 -5.87
C GLU A 184 -12.41 8.56 -6.31
N SER A 185 -11.36 9.31 -6.64
CA SER A 185 -10.04 8.74 -6.98
C SER A 185 -9.29 8.19 -5.76
N LEU A 186 -9.49 8.76 -4.58
CA LEU A 186 -8.90 8.29 -3.32
C LEU A 186 -9.31 6.85 -3.04
N PHE A 187 -10.61 6.55 -3.12
CA PHE A 187 -11.18 5.24 -2.83
C PHE A 187 -11.13 4.24 -4.01
N LYS A 188 -10.65 4.66 -5.18
CA LYS A 188 -10.52 3.79 -6.37
C LYS A 188 -9.76 2.47 -6.12
N PRO A 189 -8.78 2.37 -5.21
CA PRO A 189 -8.12 1.10 -4.88
C PRO A 189 -9.09 0.04 -4.35
N TYR A 190 -10.04 0.41 -3.48
CA TYR A 190 -11.04 -0.51 -2.93
C TYR A 190 -11.95 -1.06 -4.03
N GLU A 191 -12.32 -0.20 -4.97
CA GLU A 191 -13.02 -0.60 -6.17
C GLU A 191 -12.24 -1.66 -6.97
N LYS A 192 -10.93 -1.49 -7.12
CA LYS A 192 -10.08 -2.45 -7.81
C LYS A 192 -9.93 -3.77 -7.05
N LEU A 193 -9.80 -3.69 -5.72
CA LEU A 193 -9.62 -4.85 -4.86
C LEU A 193 -10.82 -5.80 -4.90
N LEU A 194 -12.04 -5.25 -4.72
CA LEU A 194 -13.25 -6.05 -4.69
C LEU A 194 -13.74 -6.42 -6.09
N ARG A 195 -13.79 -5.48 -7.05
CA ARG A 195 -14.43 -5.77 -8.34
C ARG A 195 -13.59 -6.59 -9.30
N TYR A 196 -12.28 -6.34 -9.36
CA TYR A 196 -11.39 -7.09 -10.26
C TYR A 196 -10.81 -8.34 -9.59
N GLU A 197 -11.43 -8.79 -8.49
CA GLU A 197 -11.08 -10.02 -7.77
C GLU A 197 -9.58 -10.10 -7.41
N MET A 198 -8.97 -8.96 -7.08
CA MET A 198 -7.55 -8.92 -6.68
C MET A 198 -7.36 -9.51 -5.28
N CYS A 199 -8.43 -9.55 -4.48
CA CYS A 199 -8.48 -10.31 -3.22
C CYS A 199 -8.67 -11.80 -3.52
N ASN A 200 -7.60 -12.58 -3.36
CA ASN A 200 -7.59 -14.02 -3.60
C ASN A 200 -8.10 -14.84 -2.41
N SER A 201 -8.37 -14.19 -1.26
CA SER A 201 -8.80 -14.87 -0.04
C SER A 201 -9.92 -14.11 0.69
N GLU A 202 -10.75 -14.86 1.41
CA GLU A 202 -11.83 -14.30 2.25
C GLU A 202 -11.29 -13.32 3.29
N ILE A 203 -10.12 -13.61 3.87
CA ILE A 203 -9.47 -12.72 4.85
C ILE A 203 -9.10 -11.36 4.22
N GLN A 204 -8.63 -11.34 2.97
CA GLN A 204 -8.34 -10.08 2.29
C GLN A 204 -9.61 -9.28 2.02
N GLN A 205 -10.70 -9.95 1.60
CA GLN A 205 -11.99 -9.31 1.41
C GLN A 205 -12.51 -8.73 2.73
N GLU A 206 -12.38 -9.46 3.84
CA GLU A 206 -12.78 -9.02 5.17
C GLU A 206 -11.98 -7.79 5.64
N LEU A 207 -10.66 -7.74 5.41
CA LEU A 207 -9.84 -6.56 5.72
C LEU A 207 -10.26 -5.32 4.92
N VAL A 208 -10.63 -5.52 3.65
CA VAL A 208 -11.12 -4.43 2.79
C VAL A 208 -12.47 -3.92 3.29
N LEU A 209 -13.37 -4.82 3.69
CA LEU A 209 -14.66 -4.44 4.28
C LEU A 209 -14.50 -3.74 5.63
N TYR A 210 -13.65 -4.27 6.51
CA TYR A 210 -13.34 -3.66 7.81
C TYR A 210 -12.84 -2.23 7.65
N SER A 211 -11.95 -1.99 6.68
CA SER A 211 -11.48 -0.64 6.36
C SER A 211 -12.64 0.29 5.98
N ILE A 212 -13.59 -0.18 5.16
CA ILE A 212 -14.76 0.60 4.74
C ILE A 212 -15.61 0.96 5.96
N CYS A 213 -15.87 0.00 6.86
CA CYS A 213 -16.59 0.26 8.10
C CYS A 213 -15.90 1.35 8.92
N GLU A 214 -14.59 1.25 9.14
CA GLU A 214 -13.83 2.24 9.91
C GLU A 214 -13.89 3.65 9.29
N PHE A 215 -13.84 3.77 7.96
CA PHE A 215 -14.02 5.08 7.31
C PHE A 215 -15.41 5.66 7.55
N VAL A 216 -16.43 4.81 7.46
CA VAL A 216 -17.84 5.20 7.63
C VAL A 216 -18.13 5.58 9.08
N GLU A 217 -17.51 4.91 10.05
CA GLU A 217 -17.66 5.21 11.47
C GLU A 217 -16.83 6.42 11.91
N GLY A 218 -15.60 6.55 11.41
CA GLY A 218 -14.65 7.58 11.84
C GLY A 218 -14.73 8.89 11.07
N GLU A 219 -14.92 8.84 9.75
CA GLU A 219 -14.71 9.97 8.84
C GLU A 219 -15.92 10.18 7.90
N LEU A 220 -17.14 9.86 8.36
CA LEU A 220 -18.38 9.84 7.57
C LEU A 220 -18.56 11.08 6.68
N LYS A 221 -18.33 12.26 7.26
CA LYS A 221 -18.53 13.56 6.58
C LYS A 221 -17.46 13.86 5.55
N GLU A 222 -16.27 13.27 5.70
CA GLU A 222 -15.13 13.50 4.82
C GLU A 222 -15.08 12.53 3.64
N ILE A 223 -15.82 11.41 3.68
CA ILE A 223 -15.91 10.49 2.52
C ILE A 223 -16.35 11.21 1.24
N ARG A 224 -17.40 12.05 1.30
CA ARG A 224 -17.87 12.92 0.21
C ARG A 224 -17.98 12.18 -1.15
N SER A 225 -17.29 12.62 -2.20
CA SER A 225 -17.34 11.95 -3.52
C SER A 225 -16.81 10.50 -3.50
N GLY A 226 -16.10 10.10 -2.45
CA GLY A 226 -15.62 8.75 -2.20
C GLY A 226 -16.72 7.70 -2.11
N TRP A 227 -17.94 8.09 -1.70
CA TRP A 227 -19.11 7.21 -1.63
C TRP A 227 -19.38 6.48 -2.95
N LYS A 228 -19.17 7.17 -4.07
CA LYS A 228 -19.33 6.59 -5.41
C LYS A 228 -18.38 5.43 -5.65
N SER A 229 -17.12 5.55 -5.24
CA SER A 229 -16.12 4.48 -5.34
C SER A 229 -16.37 3.35 -4.33
N ILE A 230 -16.87 3.66 -3.13
CA ILE A 230 -17.27 2.66 -2.13
C ILE A 230 -18.43 1.80 -2.67
N PHE A 231 -19.52 2.40 -3.14
CA PHE A 231 -20.64 1.64 -3.70
C PHE A 231 -20.25 0.82 -4.94
N LYS A 232 -19.39 1.41 -5.77
CA LYS A 232 -18.74 0.71 -6.88
C LYS A 232 -17.98 -0.54 -6.39
N ALA A 233 -17.20 -0.43 -5.31
CA ALA A 233 -16.46 -1.54 -4.73
C ALA A 233 -17.39 -2.61 -4.16
N LEU A 234 -18.38 -2.20 -3.37
CA LEU A 234 -19.36 -3.10 -2.72
C LEU A 234 -20.20 -3.88 -3.73
N ARG A 235 -20.45 -3.35 -4.92
CA ARG A 235 -21.09 -4.10 -6.02
C ARG A 235 -20.26 -5.30 -6.50
N GLY A 236 -18.94 -5.25 -6.35
CA GLY A 236 -18.04 -6.37 -6.64
C GLY A 236 -17.91 -7.37 -5.48
N LEU A 237 -18.60 -7.16 -4.37
CA LEU A 237 -18.47 -8.00 -3.19
C LEU A 237 -18.99 -9.41 -3.47
N ARG A 238 -18.15 -10.41 -3.19
CA ARG A 238 -18.54 -11.81 -3.26
C ARG A 238 -19.32 -12.16 -1.99
N LEU A 239 -20.64 -12.18 -2.13
CA LEU A 239 -21.52 -12.81 -1.15
C LEU A 239 -21.47 -14.31 -1.43
N SER A 240 -21.23 -15.12 -0.40
CA SER A 240 -21.15 -16.58 -0.49
C SER A 240 -22.55 -17.22 -0.67
N ILE A 241 -23.35 -16.66 -1.58
CA ILE A 241 -24.69 -17.09 -1.98
C ILE A 241 -24.54 -18.08 -3.15
N ASP A 242 -24.06 -19.29 -2.89
CA ASP A 242 -24.25 -20.36 -3.89
C ASP A 242 -25.53 -21.11 -3.55
N GLU A 243 -26.50 -21.06 -4.47
CA GLU A 243 -27.83 -21.67 -4.33
C GLU A 243 -27.84 -23.20 -4.57
N THR A 244 -26.69 -23.87 -4.74
CA THR A 244 -26.69 -25.25 -5.27
C THR A 244 -26.17 -26.38 -4.38
N GLN A 245 -25.72 -26.17 -3.12
CA GLN A 245 -25.36 -27.31 -2.26
C GLN A 245 -25.69 -27.09 -0.77
N GLU A 246 -26.59 -27.91 -0.23
CA GLU A 246 -27.08 -27.92 1.16
C GLU A 246 -26.03 -28.24 2.24
N TYR A 247 -24.77 -28.46 1.87
CA TYR A 247 -23.68 -28.81 2.78
C TYR A 247 -22.63 -27.68 2.83
N ARG A 248 -22.95 -26.58 3.49
CA ARG A 248 -21.96 -25.53 3.80
C ARG A 248 -21.80 -25.36 5.30
N ASN A 249 -20.54 -25.35 5.76
CA ASN A 249 -20.14 -25.14 7.15
C ASN A 249 -20.75 -23.85 7.72
N GLU A 250 -21.11 -23.84 9.00
CA GLU A 250 -21.73 -22.70 9.71
C GLU A 250 -20.98 -21.37 9.49
N GLN A 251 -19.65 -21.43 9.40
CA GLN A 251 -18.77 -20.29 9.12
C GLN A 251 -19.14 -19.53 7.83
N SER A 252 -19.50 -20.24 6.76
CA SER A 252 -19.83 -19.62 5.47
C SER A 252 -21.15 -18.85 5.48
N LYS A 253 -22.13 -19.33 6.25
CA LYS A 253 -23.41 -18.65 6.49
C LYS A 253 -23.21 -17.43 7.39
N PHE A 254 -22.37 -17.55 8.42
CA PHE A 254 -21.98 -16.44 9.28
C PHE A 254 -21.29 -15.32 8.48
N ASN A 255 -20.33 -15.65 7.63
CA ASN A 255 -19.63 -14.66 6.80
C ASN A 255 -20.57 -13.95 5.80
N CYS A 256 -21.53 -14.68 5.20
CA CYS A 256 -22.56 -14.07 4.36
C CYS A 256 -23.41 -13.07 5.16
N SER A 257 -23.90 -13.47 6.34
CA SER A 257 -24.69 -12.61 7.22
C SER A 257 -23.90 -11.37 7.65
N HIS A 258 -22.62 -11.53 7.96
CA HIS A 258 -21.74 -10.44 8.34
C HIS A 258 -21.50 -9.46 7.18
N HIS A 259 -21.24 -9.96 5.96
CA HIS A 259 -21.09 -9.10 4.78
C HIS A 259 -22.38 -8.32 4.46
N VAL A 260 -23.55 -8.96 4.60
CA VAL A 260 -24.85 -8.29 4.43
C VAL A 260 -25.08 -7.23 5.51
N GLN A 261 -24.66 -7.49 6.75
CA GLN A 261 -24.72 -6.51 7.83
C GLN A 261 -23.86 -5.29 7.50
N ILE A 262 -22.60 -5.49 7.08
CA ILE A 262 -21.70 -4.40 6.69
C ILE A 262 -22.29 -3.56 5.57
N LEU A 263 -22.87 -4.19 4.54
CA LEU A 263 -23.57 -3.48 3.48
C LEU A 263 -24.69 -2.62 4.06
N THR A 264 -25.53 -3.21 4.91
CA THR A 264 -26.68 -2.53 5.52
C THR A 264 -26.24 -1.33 6.36
N ASP A 265 -25.24 -1.51 7.22
CA ASP A 265 -24.70 -0.44 8.08
C ASP A 265 -24.07 0.68 7.24
N THR A 266 -23.36 0.31 6.17
CA THR A 266 -22.75 1.27 5.23
C THR A 266 -23.83 2.10 4.51
N PHE A 267 -24.91 1.46 4.04
CA PHE A 267 -26.04 2.16 3.42
C PHE A 267 -26.78 3.03 4.43
N GLU A 268 -26.99 2.55 5.65
CA GLU A 268 -27.65 3.32 6.70
C GLU A 268 -26.83 4.57 7.05
N ALA A 269 -25.52 4.43 7.22
CA ALA A 269 -24.63 5.55 7.47
C ALA A 269 -24.62 6.56 6.31
N PHE A 270 -24.64 6.09 5.05
CA PHE A 270 -24.79 6.96 3.90
C PHE A 270 -26.10 7.76 3.96
N LEU A 271 -27.23 7.11 4.29
CA LEU A 271 -28.53 7.77 4.39
C LEU A 271 -28.61 8.77 5.56
N ARG A 272 -27.81 8.59 6.61
CA ARG A 272 -27.65 9.58 7.70
C ARG A 272 -26.87 10.83 7.27
N THR A 273 -26.30 10.85 6.07
CA THR A 273 -25.55 12.02 5.60
C THR A 273 -26.52 13.12 5.20
N ASP A 274 -26.69 14.14 6.04
CA ASP A 274 -27.59 15.29 5.82
C ASP A 274 -27.13 16.24 4.67
N ASN A 275 -26.18 15.82 3.84
CA ASN A 275 -25.65 16.64 2.76
C ASN A 275 -26.24 16.21 1.41
N MET A 276 -27.20 16.99 0.92
CA MET A 276 -27.89 16.75 -0.35
C MET A 276 -26.93 16.67 -1.56
N HIS A 277 -25.80 17.36 -1.52
CA HIS A 277 -24.79 17.25 -2.57
C HIS A 277 -24.14 15.86 -2.59
N ILE A 278 -23.80 15.29 -1.43
CA ILE A 278 -23.23 13.94 -1.33
C ILE A 278 -24.20 12.90 -1.91
N LEU A 279 -25.49 13.03 -1.60
CA LEU A 279 -26.54 12.15 -2.12
C LEU A 279 -26.69 12.26 -3.65
N ALA A 280 -26.65 13.48 -4.19
CA ALA A 280 -26.72 13.72 -5.63
C ALA A 280 -25.51 13.14 -6.38
N TYR A 281 -24.31 13.19 -5.79
CA TYR A 281 -23.09 12.68 -6.44
C TYR A 281 -22.98 11.16 -6.41
N ALA A 282 -23.46 10.50 -5.36
CA ALA A 282 -23.45 9.05 -5.28
C ALA A 282 -24.53 8.39 -6.18
N SER A 283 -25.64 9.11 -6.46
CA SER A 283 -26.78 8.58 -7.22
C SER A 283 -26.61 8.55 -8.75
N ILE A 284 -25.59 9.21 -9.31
CA ILE A 284 -25.30 9.20 -10.77
C ILE A 284 -24.48 7.95 -11.16
N SER A 285 -24.85 6.78 -10.64
CA SER A 285 -24.14 5.50 -10.85
C SER A 285 -24.97 4.51 -11.67
#